data_AF-A0A8T4CWN8-F1
#
_entry.id   AF-A0A8T4CWN8-F1
#
_cell.length_a   1.000
_cell.length_b   1.000
_cell.length_c   1.000
_cell.angle_alpha   90.00
_cell.angle_beta   90.00
_cell.angle_gamma   90.00
#
_symmetry.space_group_name_H-M   'P 1'
#
loop_
_entity.id
_entity.type
_entity.pdbx_description
1 polymer ?
#
loop_
_entity_poly.entity_id
_entity_poly.type
_entity_poly.pdbx_seq_one_letter_code
_entity_poly.pdbx_strand_id
1 'polypeptide(L)'
;MVKQSQSYTQADLELVKRHLADILTVTPKEASALARQFPSEITPLANIFANAKDRLHQNWADALLVKVPQSAWDGPSDAPSRIAYTKAASMRFLLRDEPTAQELKHLDNRRALLDDFLKHMDGPRRLAYRPMLEWINICESSLAITVSVLASDTAFGLSMSLIETLLDKQIQIYELNFREKHRIPSTVGTPISLQLAASEGAKQHIAAKLQEFCLTESEELESVKDILMARVSANISVNRVLLEIAAIDARGREASEMCIPFLQRLNFHGMLSVPPVLLQDLDDGGDNKIRDIFRQMFTAGGFFAQVDNYFKRHMTESDIEMIVSWSTQLQELYISTRGIHGGHEQHGSPPHKFIFALTIAAAFYETSQTAHEFTGHSRPCYAVFPDRAAAAKGYRNKPSTHAAEILMQAYGQIYYSNNEWGLIANNVAEYAEVRSAKRAHIQQLFHFVVKNRNSRQLFALFQNLEKMRPLAQPK
;
A
#
# COMPACT_ATOMS: atom_id res chain seq x y z
N MET A 1 36.16 -40.62 -7.30
CA MET A 1 35.20 -39.48 -7.26
C MET A 1 34.20 -39.65 -8.39
N VAL A 2 32.96 -40.02 -8.09
CA VAL A 2 31.89 -40.09 -9.09
C VAL A 2 31.47 -38.66 -9.40
N LYS A 3 31.67 -38.20 -10.64
CA LYS A 3 31.09 -36.93 -11.12
C LYS A 3 29.57 -37.10 -11.03
N GLN A 4 28.93 -36.48 -10.03
CA GLN A 4 27.48 -36.30 -10.05
C GLN A 4 27.14 -35.58 -11.35
N SER A 5 26.42 -36.25 -12.26
CA SER A 5 25.92 -35.64 -13.48
C SER A 5 25.00 -34.48 -13.07
N GLN A 6 25.32 -33.26 -13.52
CA GLN A 6 24.46 -32.11 -13.28
C GLN A 6 23.09 -32.38 -13.92
N SER A 7 22.03 -32.30 -13.12
CA SER A 7 20.64 -32.59 -13.53
C SER A 7 19.96 -31.42 -14.26
N TYR A 8 20.71 -30.39 -14.63
CA TYR A 8 20.23 -29.14 -15.21
C TYR A 8 21.16 -28.66 -16.32
N THR A 9 20.64 -27.87 -17.26
CA THR A 9 21.44 -27.26 -18.32
C THR A 9 22.09 -25.95 -17.84
N GLN A 10 23.16 -25.53 -18.51
CA GLN A 10 23.76 -24.22 -18.23
C GLN A 10 22.76 -23.07 -18.44
N ALA A 11 21.84 -23.21 -19.40
CA ALA A 11 20.80 -22.22 -19.65
C ALA A 11 19.81 -22.11 -18.48
N ASP A 12 19.38 -23.24 -17.91
CA ASP A 12 18.52 -23.28 -16.72
C ASP A 12 19.19 -22.57 -15.55
N LEU A 13 20.46 -22.87 -15.32
CA LEU A 13 21.23 -22.27 -14.24
C LEU A 13 21.34 -20.75 -14.38
N GLU A 14 21.62 -20.24 -15.59
CA GLU A 14 21.71 -18.79 -15.82
C GLU A 14 20.35 -18.09 -15.71
N LEU A 15 19.26 -18.74 -16.16
CA LEU A 15 17.91 -18.22 -15.97
C LEU A 15 17.59 -18.10 -14.47
N VAL A 16 17.80 -19.17 -13.70
CA VAL A 16 17.53 -19.19 -12.26
C VAL A 16 18.35 -18.13 -11.53
N LYS A 17 19.67 -18.04 -11.78
CA LYS A 17 20.52 -17.02 -11.15
C LYS A 17 20.01 -15.59 -11.33
N ARG A 18 19.60 -15.26 -12.56
CA ARG A 18 19.07 -13.92 -12.89
C ARG A 18 17.82 -13.62 -12.08
N HIS A 19 16.86 -14.54 -12.05
CA HIS A 19 15.62 -14.36 -11.32
C HIS A 19 15.81 -14.38 -9.80
N LEU A 20 16.71 -15.21 -9.26
CA LEU A 20 17.01 -15.27 -7.84
C LEU A 20 17.58 -13.95 -7.31
N ALA A 21 18.49 -13.31 -8.06
CA ALA A 21 19.06 -12.02 -7.66
C ALA A 21 17.96 -10.96 -7.42
N ASP A 22 16.99 -10.88 -8.33
CA ASP A 22 15.91 -9.90 -8.26
C ASP A 22 14.81 -10.27 -7.23
N ILE A 23 14.47 -11.57 -7.13
CA ILE A 23 13.42 -12.03 -6.21
C ILE A 23 13.90 -11.97 -4.76
N LEU A 24 15.14 -12.39 -4.50
CA LEU A 24 15.73 -12.43 -3.15
C LEU A 24 16.48 -11.15 -2.79
N THR A 25 16.58 -10.19 -3.71
CA THR A 25 17.28 -8.91 -3.49
C THR A 25 18.75 -9.11 -3.08
N VAL A 26 19.42 -10.06 -3.73
CA VAL A 26 20.83 -10.43 -3.46
C VAL A 26 21.71 -10.12 -4.67
N THR A 27 23.02 -10.09 -4.46
CA THR A 27 23.98 -9.91 -5.55
C THR A 27 23.96 -11.13 -6.50
N PRO A 28 24.34 -10.95 -7.78
CA PRO A 28 24.48 -12.08 -8.71
C PRO A 28 25.42 -13.18 -8.20
N LYS A 29 26.45 -12.80 -7.43
CA LYS A 29 27.40 -13.73 -6.81
C LYS A 29 26.70 -14.61 -5.76
N GLU A 30 25.90 -14.02 -4.89
CA GLU A 30 25.12 -14.74 -3.87
C GLU A 30 24.05 -15.63 -4.50
N ALA A 31 23.31 -15.12 -5.48
CA ALA A 31 22.34 -15.91 -6.25
C ALA A 31 23.00 -17.14 -6.91
N SER A 32 24.19 -16.96 -7.49
CA SER A 32 24.97 -18.05 -8.08
C SER A 32 25.47 -19.06 -7.04
N ALA A 33 25.85 -18.61 -5.85
CA ALA A 33 26.26 -19.52 -4.78
C ALA A 33 25.06 -20.33 -4.27
N LEU A 34 23.93 -19.67 -4.06
CA LEU A 34 22.69 -20.28 -3.59
C LEU A 34 22.15 -21.33 -4.58
N ALA A 35 22.08 -21.01 -5.88
CA ALA A 35 21.62 -21.95 -6.90
C ALA A 35 22.44 -23.26 -6.89
N ARG A 36 23.76 -23.17 -6.69
CA ARG A 36 24.64 -24.36 -6.66
C ARG A 36 24.42 -25.24 -5.42
N GLN A 37 23.85 -24.71 -4.34
CA GLN A 37 23.52 -25.49 -3.13
C GLN A 37 22.28 -26.37 -3.34
N PHE A 38 21.42 -26.04 -4.31
CA PHE A 38 20.15 -26.74 -4.58
C PHE A 38 20.07 -27.26 -6.03
N PRO A 39 21.02 -28.11 -6.47
CA PRO A 39 21.12 -28.52 -7.88
C PRO A 39 19.87 -29.22 -8.41
N SER A 40 19.17 -29.98 -7.57
CA SER A 40 17.93 -30.69 -7.94
C SER A 40 16.74 -29.77 -8.18
N GLU A 41 16.78 -28.52 -7.70
CA GLU A 41 15.68 -27.56 -7.80
C GLU A 41 15.84 -26.61 -8.99
N ILE A 42 16.99 -26.62 -9.68
CA ILE A 42 17.29 -25.70 -10.79
C ILE A 42 16.36 -25.90 -11.99
N THR A 43 16.22 -27.14 -12.50
CA THR A 43 15.37 -27.42 -13.66
C THR A 43 13.90 -27.08 -13.40
N PRO A 44 13.29 -27.49 -12.25
CA PRO A 44 11.92 -27.07 -11.93
C PRO A 44 11.76 -25.55 -11.80
N LEU A 45 12.70 -24.85 -11.16
CA LEU A 45 12.64 -23.38 -11.04
C LEU A 45 12.76 -22.70 -12.41
N ALA A 46 13.64 -23.18 -13.28
CA ALA A 46 13.78 -22.68 -14.64
C ALA A 46 12.46 -22.82 -15.43
N ASN A 47 11.80 -23.98 -15.31
CA ASN A 47 10.49 -24.21 -15.92
C ASN A 47 9.42 -23.25 -15.40
N ILE A 48 9.35 -23.04 -14.08
CA ILE A 48 8.40 -22.09 -13.47
C ILE A 48 8.65 -20.67 -14.00
N PHE A 49 9.91 -20.23 -14.05
CA PHE A 49 10.27 -18.89 -14.53
C PHE A 49 10.05 -18.70 -16.03
N ALA A 50 10.25 -19.75 -16.84
CA ALA A 50 9.94 -19.72 -18.26
C ALA A 50 8.42 -19.62 -18.48
N ASN A 51 7.64 -20.47 -17.83
CA ASN A 51 6.18 -20.48 -17.94
C ASN A 51 5.53 -19.16 -17.48
N ALA A 52 6.14 -18.45 -16.53
CA ALA A 52 5.67 -17.12 -16.12
C ALA A 52 5.66 -16.10 -17.30
N LYS A 53 6.59 -16.23 -18.26
CA LYS A 53 6.63 -15.41 -19.47
C LYS A 53 5.60 -15.82 -20.52
N ASP A 54 5.23 -17.10 -20.55
CA ASP A 54 4.25 -17.62 -21.50
C ASP A 54 2.81 -17.31 -21.03
N ARG A 55 2.58 -17.28 -19.71
CA ARG A 55 1.28 -17.00 -19.08
C ARG A 55 0.81 -15.55 -19.29
N LEU A 56 1.74 -14.60 -19.36
CA LEU A 56 1.46 -13.18 -19.61
C LEU A 56 2.56 -12.60 -20.50
N HIS A 57 2.19 -11.78 -21.51
CA HIS A 57 3.15 -11.09 -22.39
C HIS A 57 4.36 -10.55 -21.62
N GLN A 58 5.54 -10.55 -22.23
CA GLN A 58 6.85 -10.27 -21.62
C GLN A 58 6.91 -9.07 -20.65
N ASN A 59 6.12 -8.02 -20.90
CA ASN A 59 5.98 -6.84 -20.02
C ASN A 59 5.38 -7.13 -18.63
N TRP A 60 4.79 -8.31 -18.44
CA TRP A 60 4.03 -8.69 -17.25
C TRP A 60 4.69 -9.83 -16.47
N ALA A 61 5.68 -10.51 -17.04
CA ALA A 61 6.41 -11.57 -16.36
C ALA A 61 7.09 -11.07 -15.07
N ASP A 62 7.60 -9.84 -15.09
CA ASP A 62 8.21 -9.21 -13.91
C ASP A 62 7.16 -8.82 -12.85
N ALA A 63 5.94 -8.47 -13.27
CA ALA A 63 4.82 -8.25 -12.36
C ALA A 63 4.29 -9.57 -11.75
N LEU A 64 4.35 -10.66 -12.51
CA LEU A 64 3.96 -12.00 -12.06
C LEU A 64 4.97 -12.59 -11.07
N LEU A 65 6.27 -12.47 -11.35
CA LEU A 65 7.36 -12.92 -10.48
C LEU A 65 7.69 -11.95 -9.35
N VAL A 66 7.09 -10.76 -9.37
CA VAL A 66 7.14 -9.79 -8.27
C VAL A 66 8.57 -9.49 -7.82
N LYS A 67 9.39 -9.06 -8.78
CA LYS A 67 10.81 -8.79 -8.55
C LYS A 67 11.01 -7.48 -7.81
N VAL A 68 11.94 -7.48 -6.85
CA VAL A 68 12.37 -6.29 -6.11
C VAL A 68 13.91 -6.30 -6.05
N PRO A 69 14.59 -5.93 -7.15
CA PRO A 69 16.06 -5.88 -7.20
C PRO A 69 16.61 -4.82 -6.25
N GLN A 70 17.91 -4.88 -5.95
CA GLN A 70 18.58 -3.88 -5.09
C GLN A 70 18.41 -2.46 -5.63
N SER A 71 18.41 -2.28 -6.96
CA SER A 71 18.18 -0.99 -7.61
C SER A 71 16.77 -0.43 -7.47
N ALA A 72 15.79 -1.24 -7.01
CA ALA A 72 14.44 -0.75 -6.72
C ALA A 72 14.36 -0.04 -5.36
N TRP A 73 15.37 -0.20 -4.50
CA TRP A 73 15.47 0.49 -3.22
C TRP A 73 16.12 1.85 -3.44
N ASP A 74 15.39 2.89 -3.11
CA ASP A 74 15.79 4.29 -3.21
C ASP A 74 15.63 4.97 -1.84
N GLY A 75 16.46 5.97 -1.58
CA GLY A 75 16.46 6.71 -0.33
C GLY A 75 17.42 7.89 -0.41
N PRO A 76 16.94 9.13 -0.22
CA PRO A 76 17.84 10.24 0.09
C PRO A 76 18.72 9.87 1.29
N SER A 77 19.92 10.42 1.39
CA SER A 77 20.85 10.14 2.51
C SER A 77 20.21 10.35 3.90
N ASP A 78 19.23 11.23 3.97
CA ASP A 78 18.63 11.72 5.21
C ASP A 78 17.23 11.15 5.46
N ALA A 79 16.75 10.19 4.64
CA ALA A 79 15.45 9.57 4.80
C ALA A 79 15.55 8.03 4.76
N PRO A 80 14.60 7.31 5.39
CA PRO A 80 14.60 5.86 5.35
C PRO A 80 14.49 5.34 3.92
N SER A 81 15.33 4.37 3.56
CA SER A 81 15.23 3.67 2.27
C SER A 81 13.86 3.01 2.09
N ARG A 82 13.34 3.12 0.87
CA ARG A 82 12.04 2.58 0.45
C ARG A 82 12.11 2.07 -0.98
N ILE A 83 11.12 1.30 -1.39
CA ILE A 83 10.98 0.84 -2.76
C ILE A 83 10.41 1.98 -3.61
N ALA A 84 11.11 2.32 -4.68
CA ALA A 84 10.62 3.25 -5.68
C ALA A 84 9.38 2.66 -6.37
N TYR A 85 8.41 3.51 -6.68
CA TYR A 85 7.22 3.08 -7.42
C TYR A 85 7.61 2.62 -8.83
N THR A 86 7.12 1.45 -9.22
CA THR A 86 7.27 0.91 -10.58
C THR A 86 5.92 0.43 -11.10
N LYS A 87 5.81 0.17 -12.41
CA LYS A 87 4.57 -0.36 -13.01
C LYS A 87 4.16 -1.76 -12.49
N ALA A 88 5.05 -2.44 -11.76
CA ALA A 88 4.76 -3.70 -11.08
C ALA A 88 3.97 -3.48 -9.77
N ALA A 89 4.13 -2.31 -9.15
CA ALA A 89 3.32 -1.80 -8.06
C ALA A 89 2.05 -1.15 -8.64
N SER A 90 0.85 -1.62 -8.30
CA SER A 90 -0.30 -1.22 -9.12
C SER A 90 -1.67 -1.29 -8.47
N MET A 91 -1.79 -1.70 -7.20
CA MET A 91 -3.08 -1.74 -6.47
C MET A 91 -4.22 -2.46 -7.20
N ARG A 92 -3.88 -3.26 -8.23
CA ARG A 92 -4.81 -3.94 -9.14
C ARG A 92 -5.74 -4.92 -8.45
N PHE A 93 -5.38 -5.37 -7.25
CA PHE A 93 -6.18 -6.33 -6.47
C PHE A 93 -6.79 -5.69 -5.22
N LEU A 94 -6.66 -4.36 -5.05
CA LEU A 94 -7.40 -3.58 -4.05
C LEU A 94 -8.81 -3.18 -4.53
N LEU A 95 -9.20 -3.64 -5.73
CA LEU A 95 -10.46 -3.29 -6.37
C LEU A 95 -11.64 -3.93 -5.62
N ARG A 96 -12.57 -3.08 -5.17
CA ARG A 96 -13.84 -3.48 -4.56
C ARG A 96 -14.98 -3.61 -5.57
N ASP A 97 -14.76 -3.18 -6.81
CA ASP A 97 -15.71 -3.38 -7.91
C ASP A 97 -15.62 -4.81 -8.44
N GLU A 98 -16.64 -5.27 -9.16
CA GLU A 98 -16.61 -6.57 -9.86
C GLU A 98 -15.35 -6.65 -10.73
N PRO A 99 -14.47 -7.64 -10.49
CA PRO A 99 -13.19 -7.68 -11.16
C PRO A 99 -13.39 -7.89 -12.67
N THR A 100 -12.64 -7.16 -13.47
CA THR A 100 -12.65 -7.30 -14.92
C THR A 100 -12.13 -8.69 -15.33
N ALA A 101 -12.50 -9.16 -16.52
CA ALA A 101 -11.96 -10.43 -17.05
C ALA A 101 -10.42 -10.43 -17.12
N GLN A 102 -9.80 -9.26 -17.32
CA GLN A 102 -8.36 -9.11 -17.29
C GLN A 102 -7.80 -9.30 -15.88
N GLU A 103 -8.42 -8.71 -14.86
CA GLU A 103 -8.06 -8.88 -13.44
C GLU A 103 -8.12 -10.34 -13.00
N LEU A 104 -9.24 -11.01 -13.30
CA LEU A 104 -9.42 -12.43 -12.98
C LEU A 104 -8.34 -13.29 -13.63
N LYS A 105 -8.04 -13.05 -14.92
CA LYS A 105 -6.96 -13.74 -15.62
C LYS A 105 -5.59 -13.51 -14.97
N HIS A 106 -5.31 -12.29 -14.50
CA HIS A 106 -4.07 -12.02 -13.77
C HIS A 106 -4.02 -12.78 -12.45
N LEU A 107 -5.11 -12.79 -11.69
CA LEU A 107 -5.21 -13.50 -10.41
C LEU A 107 -5.04 -15.02 -10.61
N ASP A 108 -5.71 -15.62 -11.60
CA ASP A 108 -5.58 -17.03 -11.95
C ASP A 108 -4.14 -17.40 -12.33
N ASN A 109 -3.47 -16.54 -13.10
CA ASN A 109 -2.07 -16.74 -13.47
C ASN A 109 -1.14 -16.69 -12.24
N ARG A 110 -1.42 -15.82 -11.26
CA ARG A 110 -0.66 -15.76 -9.99
C ARG A 110 -0.87 -17.01 -9.15
N ARG A 111 -2.13 -17.41 -8.98
CA ARG A 111 -2.48 -18.64 -8.27
C ARG A 111 -1.77 -19.85 -8.87
N ALA A 112 -1.84 -19.99 -10.18
CA ALA A 112 -1.19 -21.09 -10.88
C ALA A 112 0.35 -21.06 -10.75
N LEU A 113 0.99 -19.88 -10.75
CA LEU A 113 2.43 -19.76 -10.47
C LEU A 113 2.79 -20.29 -9.07
N LEU A 114 2.05 -19.87 -8.04
CA LEU A 114 2.31 -20.28 -6.65
C LEU A 114 2.03 -21.76 -6.43
N ASP A 115 0.98 -22.29 -7.07
CA ASP A 115 0.70 -23.72 -7.10
C ASP A 115 1.83 -24.52 -7.75
N ASP A 116 2.47 -23.99 -8.80
CA ASP A 116 3.59 -24.67 -9.46
C ASP A 116 4.78 -24.83 -8.51
N PHE A 117 5.06 -23.87 -7.62
CA PHE A 117 6.11 -24.03 -6.59
C PHE A 117 5.81 -25.20 -5.66
N LEU A 118 4.58 -25.32 -5.15
CA LEU A 118 4.19 -26.43 -4.28
C LEU A 118 4.21 -27.78 -5.01
N LYS A 119 3.73 -27.82 -6.26
CA LYS A 119 3.67 -29.05 -7.07
C LYS A 119 5.04 -29.63 -7.39
N HIS A 120 6.08 -28.81 -7.47
CA HIS A 120 7.44 -29.27 -7.76
C HIS A 120 8.26 -29.63 -6.51
N MET A 121 7.75 -29.37 -5.31
CA MET A 121 8.33 -29.89 -4.07
C MET A 121 8.02 -31.39 -3.92
N ASP A 122 8.96 -32.17 -3.35
CA ASP A 122 8.70 -33.57 -2.98
C ASP A 122 7.58 -33.67 -1.93
N GLY A 123 6.95 -34.85 -1.79
CA GLY A 123 5.79 -35.06 -0.93
C GLY A 123 5.99 -34.57 0.51
N PRO A 124 7.07 -34.97 1.22
CA PRO A 124 7.35 -34.52 2.57
C PRO A 124 7.56 -33.00 2.68
N ARG A 125 8.35 -32.38 1.80
CA ARG A 125 8.59 -30.92 1.81
C ARG A 125 7.30 -30.16 1.51
N ARG A 126 6.52 -30.63 0.54
CA ARG A 126 5.24 -30.03 0.17
C ARG A 126 4.27 -30.04 1.35
N LEU A 127 4.18 -31.16 2.07
CA LEU A 127 3.30 -31.26 3.24
C LEU A 127 3.72 -30.26 4.33
N ALA A 128 5.01 -30.15 4.61
CA ALA A 128 5.54 -29.24 5.62
C ALA A 128 5.30 -27.76 5.28
N TYR A 129 5.56 -27.35 4.04
CA TYR A 129 5.48 -25.93 3.63
C TYR A 129 4.11 -25.47 3.14
N ARG A 130 3.18 -26.40 2.84
CA ARG A 130 1.84 -26.06 2.35
C ARG A 130 1.12 -25.02 3.22
N PRO A 131 1.04 -25.15 4.55
CA PRO A 131 0.30 -24.18 5.37
C PRO A 131 0.80 -22.74 5.23
N MET A 132 2.08 -22.55 4.92
CA MET A 132 2.72 -21.25 4.75
C MET A 132 2.52 -20.67 3.33
N LEU A 133 2.52 -21.54 2.32
CA LEU A 133 2.64 -21.16 0.91
C LEU A 133 1.37 -21.36 0.07
N GLU A 134 0.36 -22.02 0.62
CA GLU A 134 -0.91 -22.25 -0.08
C GLU A 134 -1.63 -20.92 -0.35
N TRP A 135 -2.31 -20.87 -1.50
CA TRP A 135 -3.10 -19.74 -1.93
C TRP A 135 -4.27 -19.51 -0.97
N ILE A 136 -4.51 -18.26 -0.58
CA ILE A 136 -5.66 -17.90 0.27
C ILE A 136 -6.84 -17.43 -0.58
N ASN A 137 -8.03 -18.01 -0.37
CA ASN A 137 -9.26 -17.50 -0.94
C ASN A 137 -9.78 -16.34 -0.07
N ILE A 138 -9.47 -15.11 -0.48
CA ILE A 138 -9.82 -13.90 0.28
C ILE A 138 -11.35 -13.75 0.45
N CYS A 139 -12.16 -14.28 -0.47
CA CYS A 139 -13.62 -14.26 -0.39
C CYS A 139 -14.24 -15.04 0.79
N GLU A 140 -13.50 -15.97 1.43
CA GLU A 140 -14.03 -16.82 2.51
C GLU A 140 -13.55 -16.39 3.90
N SER A 141 -12.58 -15.48 3.98
CA SER A 141 -12.04 -14.99 5.25
C SER A 141 -12.87 -13.80 5.76
N SER A 142 -13.58 -14.00 6.87
CA SER A 142 -14.42 -13.02 7.57
C SER A 142 -13.64 -11.87 8.24
N LEU A 143 -12.45 -11.54 7.75
CA LEU A 143 -11.60 -10.52 8.35
C LEU A 143 -12.05 -9.14 7.85
N ALA A 144 -12.39 -8.26 8.81
CA ALA A 144 -12.55 -6.83 8.56
C ALA A 144 -11.31 -6.33 7.80
N ILE A 145 -11.52 -6.02 6.52
CA ILE A 145 -10.46 -5.96 5.51
C ILE A 145 -9.66 -4.67 5.70
N THR A 146 -8.45 -4.78 6.24
CA THR A 146 -7.42 -3.75 6.01
C THR A 146 -6.88 -3.88 4.58
N VAL A 147 -6.42 -2.78 4.02
CA VAL A 147 -5.86 -2.71 2.65
C VAL A 147 -4.70 -3.71 2.44
N SER A 148 -3.96 -4.09 3.49
CA SER A 148 -2.85 -5.05 3.39
C SER A 148 -3.29 -6.52 3.22
N VAL A 149 -4.52 -6.89 3.59
CA VAL A 149 -5.06 -8.25 3.37
C VAL A 149 -5.29 -8.53 1.89
N LEU A 150 -5.73 -7.53 1.12
CA LEU A 150 -6.03 -7.65 -0.32
C LEU A 150 -4.77 -7.77 -1.21
N ALA A 151 -3.58 -7.53 -0.66
CA ALA A 151 -2.31 -7.64 -1.38
C ALA A 151 -1.63 -9.01 -1.24
N SER A 152 -2.18 -9.92 -0.43
CA SER A 152 -1.52 -11.17 -0.04
C SER A 152 -2.02 -12.37 -0.82
N ASP A 153 -1.11 -13.11 -1.48
CA ASP A 153 -1.48 -14.32 -2.23
C ASP A 153 -1.47 -15.59 -1.37
N THR A 154 -0.63 -15.64 -0.33
CA THR A 154 -0.42 -16.82 0.53
C THR A 154 -0.61 -16.49 2.00
N ALA A 155 -0.77 -17.51 2.84
CA ALA A 155 -0.86 -17.35 4.29
C ALA A 155 0.36 -16.60 4.88
N PHE A 156 1.56 -16.83 4.35
CA PHE A 156 2.76 -16.09 4.74
C PHE A 156 2.74 -14.62 4.32
N GLY A 157 2.23 -14.31 3.12
CA GLY A 157 2.03 -12.91 2.72
C GLY A 157 1.05 -12.22 3.67
N LEU A 158 -0.05 -12.90 4.00
CA LEU A 158 -1.08 -12.39 4.91
C LEU A 158 -0.54 -12.15 6.32
N SER A 159 0.35 -13.01 6.82
CA SER A 159 0.93 -12.83 8.15
C SER A 159 1.82 -11.58 8.25
N MET A 160 2.26 -11.00 7.13
CA MET A 160 2.96 -9.72 7.15
C MET A 160 2.07 -8.56 7.65
N SER A 161 0.75 -8.65 7.50
CA SER A 161 -0.18 -7.66 8.07
C SER A 161 -0.10 -7.59 9.61
N LEU A 162 0.28 -8.69 10.27
CA LEU A 162 0.50 -8.71 11.71
C LEU A 162 1.75 -7.91 12.09
N ILE A 163 2.81 -7.96 11.29
CA ILE A 163 4.03 -7.16 11.53
C ILE A 163 3.71 -5.66 11.43
N GLU A 164 2.92 -5.25 10.42
CA GLU A 164 2.42 -3.88 10.30
C GLU A 164 1.63 -3.46 11.55
N THR A 165 0.68 -4.29 11.98
CA THR A 165 -0.12 -4.04 13.20
C THR A 165 0.75 -3.92 14.46
N LEU A 166 1.75 -4.80 14.61
CA LEU A 166 2.66 -4.78 15.75
C LEU A 166 3.53 -3.52 15.75
N LEU A 167 4.00 -3.09 14.57
CA LEU A 167 4.72 -1.84 14.43
C LEU A 167 3.85 -0.66 14.83
N ASP A 168 2.65 -0.53 14.28
CA ASP A 168 1.74 0.59 14.57
C ASP A 168 1.41 0.69 16.07
N LYS A 169 1.12 -0.44 16.72
CA LYS A 169 0.91 -0.49 18.19
C LYS A 169 2.16 -0.03 18.94
N GLN A 170 3.34 -0.46 18.52
CA GLN A 170 4.59 -0.07 19.18
C GLN A 170 4.92 1.42 18.97
N ILE A 171 4.61 1.97 17.79
CA ILE A 171 4.71 3.40 17.49
C ILE A 171 3.83 4.19 18.45
N GLN A 172 2.55 3.80 18.60
CA GLN A 172 1.63 4.48 19.51
C GLN A 172 2.15 4.49 20.95
N ILE A 173 2.67 3.36 21.45
CA ILE A 173 3.28 3.28 22.78
C ILE A 173 4.46 4.26 22.91
N TYR A 174 5.34 4.31 21.91
CA TYR A 174 6.49 5.21 21.95
C TYR A 174 6.08 6.68 21.84
N GLU A 175 5.11 7.02 20.99
CA GLU A 175 4.55 8.37 20.91
C GLU A 175 3.96 8.80 22.26
N LEU A 176 3.15 7.95 22.92
CA LEU A 176 2.60 8.24 24.25
C LEU A 176 3.70 8.50 25.28
N ASN A 177 4.71 7.62 25.36
CA ASN A 177 5.83 7.77 26.29
C ASN A 177 6.62 9.07 26.02
N PHE A 178 6.83 9.43 24.75
CA PHE A 178 7.48 10.69 24.41
C PHE A 178 6.63 11.90 24.79
N ARG A 179 5.32 11.85 24.61
CA ARG A 179 4.40 12.93 25.02
C ARG A 179 4.44 13.15 26.51
N GLU A 180 4.38 12.08 27.31
CA GLU A 180 4.50 12.16 28.76
C GLU A 180 5.84 12.77 29.18
N LYS A 181 6.95 12.27 28.62
CA LYS A 181 8.30 12.76 28.92
C LYS A 181 8.48 14.25 28.60
N HIS A 182 7.91 14.73 27.50
CA HIS A 182 8.02 16.13 27.07
C HIS A 182 6.86 17.01 27.54
N ARG A 183 5.94 16.48 28.36
CA ARG A 183 4.75 17.18 28.88
C ARG A 183 3.89 17.81 27.76
N ILE A 184 3.72 17.07 26.66
CA ILE A 184 2.92 17.54 25.52
C ILE A 184 1.43 17.38 25.88
N PRO A 185 0.63 18.47 25.87
CA PRO A 185 -0.80 18.42 26.18
C PRO A 185 -1.57 17.52 25.22
N SER A 186 -2.61 16.84 25.70
CA SER A 186 -3.51 16.00 24.88
C SER A 186 -4.19 16.77 23.74
N THR A 187 -4.30 18.10 23.86
CA THR A 187 -4.90 19.00 22.88
C THR A 187 -3.99 19.31 21.68
N VAL A 188 -2.72 18.91 21.72
CA VAL A 188 -1.75 19.19 20.65
C VAL A 188 -1.23 17.88 20.05
N GLY A 189 -1.17 17.81 18.72
CA GLY A 189 -0.54 16.72 17.99
C GLY A 189 0.92 16.48 18.41
N THR A 190 1.40 15.25 18.28
CA THR A 190 2.79 14.91 18.59
C THR A 190 3.72 15.58 17.57
N PRO A 191 4.77 16.32 18.00
CA PRO A 191 5.75 16.89 17.07
C PRO A 191 6.34 15.84 16.12
N ILE A 192 6.54 16.21 14.85
CA ILE A 192 7.06 15.33 13.79
C ILE A 192 8.32 14.61 14.20
N SER A 193 9.30 15.35 14.76
CA SER A 193 10.58 14.79 15.16
C SER A 193 10.41 13.64 16.16
N LEU A 194 9.43 13.75 17.06
CA LEU A 194 9.09 12.70 18.00
C LEU A 194 8.32 11.55 17.35
N GLN A 195 7.42 11.82 16.40
CA GLN A 195 6.75 10.76 15.62
C GLN A 195 7.73 9.94 14.79
N LEU A 196 8.71 10.60 14.15
CA LEU A 196 9.77 9.94 13.39
C LEU A 196 10.67 9.12 14.32
N ALA A 197 11.08 9.68 15.47
CA ALA A 197 11.87 8.95 16.46
C ALA A 197 11.10 7.75 17.03
N ALA A 198 9.80 7.89 17.30
CA ALA A 198 8.94 6.79 17.73
C ALA A 198 8.86 5.71 16.66
N SER A 199 8.72 6.08 15.39
CA SER A 199 8.67 5.14 14.28
C SER A 199 9.98 4.37 14.11
N GLU A 200 11.12 5.05 14.16
CA GLU A 200 12.43 4.41 14.06
C GLU A 200 12.69 3.47 15.25
N GLY A 201 12.41 3.93 16.46
CA GLY A 201 12.56 3.10 17.66
C GLY A 201 11.67 1.85 17.61
N ALA A 202 10.40 2.02 17.21
CA ALA A 202 9.46 0.91 17.09
C ALA A 202 9.94 -0.11 16.04
N LYS A 203 10.46 0.38 14.90
CA LYS A 203 11.07 -0.48 13.88
C LYS A 203 12.20 -1.33 14.45
N GLN A 204 13.14 -0.73 15.18
CA GLN A 204 14.26 -1.44 15.78
C GLN A 204 13.81 -2.49 16.80
N HIS A 205 12.86 -2.13 17.66
CA HIS A 205 12.28 -3.04 18.65
C HIS A 205 11.56 -4.24 18.02
N ILE A 206 10.75 -3.99 17.00
CA ILE A 206 10.05 -5.05 16.28
C ILE A 206 11.03 -5.91 15.48
N ALA A 207 12.06 -5.33 14.86
CA ALA A 207 13.12 -6.09 14.19
C ALA A 207 13.82 -7.06 15.14
N ALA A 208 14.14 -6.64 16.37
CA ALA A 208 14.74 -7.50 17.39
C ALA A 208 13.83 -8.69 17.74
N LYS A 209 12.54 -8.45 17.98
CA LYS A 209 11.55 -9.52 18.25
C LYS A 209 11.41 -10.49 17.07
N LEU A 210 11.34 -9.98 15.85
CA LEU A 210 11.21 -10.81 14.65
C LEU A 210 12.48 -11.64 14.40
N GLN A 211 13.65 -11.12 14.76
CA GLN A 211 14.90 -11.86 14.75
C GLN A 211 14.86 -13.07 15.70
N GLU A 212 14.30 -12.90 16.90
CA GLU A 212 14.10 -14.00 17.85
C GLU A 212 13.15 -15.07 17.28
N PHE A 213 12.03 -14.66 16.67
CA PHE A 213 11.09 -15.60 16.05
C PHE A 213 11.70 -16.42 14.91
N CYS A 214 12.60 -15.81 14.13
CA CYS A 214 13.30 -16.51 13.05
C CYS A 214 14.31 -17.54 13.57
N LEU A 215 14.80 -17.39 14.80
CA LEU A 215 15.82 -18.25 15.42
C LEU A 215 15.25 -19.23 16.45
N THR A 216 13.98 -19.10 16.79
CA THR A 216 13.32 -20.01 17.75
C THR A 216 13.23 -21.39 17.13
N GLU A 217 13.96 -22.36 17.69
CA GLU A 217 13.85 -23.76 17.31
C GLU A 217 12.60 -24.40 17.93
N SER A 218 11.97 -25.31 17.19
CA SER A 218 10.84 -26.13 17.64
C SER A 218 11.04 -27.56 17.14
N GLU A 219 10.44 -28.54 17.81
CA GLU A 219 10.48 -29.94 17.38
C GLU A 219 9.95 -30.10 15.93
N GLU A 220 8.93 -29.32 15.55
CA GLU A 220 8.43 -29.27 14.19
C GLU A 220 9.50 -28.77 13.20
N LEU A 221 10.26 -27.73 13.55
CA LEU A 221 11.34 -27.16 12.72
C LEU A 221 12.53 -28.09 12.51
N GLU A 222 12.81 -29.02 13.44
CA GLU A 222 13.87 -30.02 13.28
C GLU A 222 13.60 -30.96 12.10
N SER A 223 12.31 -31.26 11.86
CA SER A 223 11.88 -32.13 10.76
C SER A 223 11.85 -31.43 9.39
N VAL A 224 11.83 -30.10 9.37
CA VAL A 224 11.70 -29.29 8.14
C VAL A 224 13.09 -29.05 7.51
N LYS A 225 13.27 -29.46 6.25
CA LYS A 225 14.50 -29.20 5.49
C LYS A 225 14.46 -27.85 4.80
N ASP A 226 15.63 -27.22 4.69
CA ASP A 226 15.80 -26.00 3.90
C ASP A 226 15.69 -26.32 2.40
N ILE A 227 14.91 -25.53 1.67
CA ILE A 227 14.61 -25.74 0.25
C ILE A 227 14.48 -24.38 -0.48
N LEU A 228 15.01 -24.32 -1.69
CA LEU A 228 15.07 -23.07 -2.44
C LEU A 228 13.68 -22.65 -2.93
N MET A 229 12.85 -23.58 -3.39
CA MET A 229 11.49 -23.27 -3.87
C MET A 229 10.63 -22.59 -2.80
N ALA A 230 10.69 -23.03 -1.54
CA ALA A 230 9.91 -22.39 -0.48
C ALA A 230 10.44 -20.98 -0.18
N ARG A 231 11.76 -20.80 -0.17
CA ARG A 231 12.38 -19.47 -0.01
C ARG A 231 11.95 -18.51 -1.12
N VAL A 232 11.95 -18.97 -2.37
CA VAL A 232 11.53 -18.18 -3.54
C VAL A 232 10.04 -17.85 -3.46
N SER A 233 9.17 -18.85 -3.21
CA SER A 233 7.72 -18.65 -3.13
C SER A 233 7.33 -17.67 -2.01
N ALA A 234 7.96 -17.79 -0.83
CA ALA A 234 7.75 -16.87 0.28
C ALA A 234 8.18 -15.44 -0.08
N ASN A 235 9.33 -15.28 -0.75
CA ASN A 235 9.80 -13.98 -1.21
C ASN A 235 8.88 -13.36 -2.26
N ILE A 236 8.35 -14.15 -3.21
CA ILE A 236 7.38 -13.66 -4.21
C ILE A 236 6.12 -13.10 -3.51
N SER A 237 5.61 -13.82 -2.50
CA SER A 237 4.44 -13.40 -1.73
C SER A 237 4.73 -12.08 -0.97
N VAL A 238 5.86 -11.97 -0.27
CA VAL A 238 6.20 -10.74 0.48
C VAL A 238 6.56 -9.57 -0.44
N ASN A 239 7.25 -9.83 -1.55
CA ASN A 239 7.53 -8.81 -2.56
C ASN A 239 6.24 -8.19 -3.09
N ARG A 240 5.13 -8.95 -3.11
CA ARG A 240 3.85 -8.44 -3.60
C ARG A 240 3.34 -7.38 -2.65
N VAL A 241 3.32 -7.70 -1.37
CA VAL A 241 2.96 -6.76 -0.31
C VAL A 241 3.87 -5.53 -0.34
N LEU A 242 5.18 -5.72 -0.48
CA LEU A 242 6.15 -4.62 -0.61
C LEU A 242 5.85 -3.68 -1.78
N LEU A 243 5.61 -4.23 -2.98
CA LEU A 243 5.25 -3.43 -4.15
C LEU A 243 3.91 -2.71 -3.96
N GLU A 244 2.95 -3.32 -3.29
CA GLU A 244 1.67 -2.68 -3.01
C GLU A 244 1.77 -1.55 -1.98
N ILE A 245 2.58 -1.71 -0.93
CA ILE A 245 2.91 -0.61 -0.02
C ILE A 245 3.62 0.53 -0.79
N ALA A 246 4.50 0.21 -1.73
CA ALA A 246 5.15 1.23 -2.57
C ALA A 246 4.15 1.96 -3.49
N ALA A 247 3.13 1.28 -4.02
CA ALA A 247 2.06 1.91 -4.79
C ALA A 247 1.19 2.85 -3.93
N ILE A 248 0.83 2.40 -2.73
CA ILE A 248 0.09 3.21 -1.74
C ILE A 248 0.91 4.43 -1.33
N ASP A 249 2.22 4.27 -1.10
CA ASP A 249 3.12 5.39 -0.77
C ASP A 249 3.20 6.41 -1.90
N ALA A 250 3.29 5.95 -3.15
CA ALA A 250 3.28 6.82 -4.33
C ALA A 250 1.99 7.63 -4.44
N ARG A 251 0.82 7.01 -4.22
CA ARG A 251 -0.46 7.75 -4.20
C ARG A 251 -0.54 8.73 -3.03
N GLY A 252 0.10 8.44 -1.91
CA GLY A 252 0.23 9.38 -0.80
C GLY A 252 1.03 10.62 -1.17
N ARG A 253 2.10 10.46 -1.94
CA ARG A 253 2.85 11.60 -2.47
C ARG A 253 2.03 12.41 -3.46
N GLU A 254 1.38 11.74 -4.41
CA GLU A 254 0.47 12.40 -5.36
C GLU A 254 -0.66 13.16 -4.66
N ALA A 255 -1.20 12.60 -3.57
CA ALA A 255 -2.20 13.27 -2.73
C ALA A 255 -1.65 14.54 -2.07
N SER A 256 -0.42 14.51 -1.54
CA SER A 256 0.19 15.68 -0.93
C SER A 256 0.57 16.76 -1.96
N GLU A 257 1.13 16.35 -3.11
CA GLU A 257 1.46 17.24 -4.23
C GLU A 257 0.21 17.95 -4.78
N MET A 258 -0.95 17.27 -4.73
CA MET A 258 -2.24 17.85 -5.09
C MET A 258 -2.80 18.78 -4.00
N CYS A 259 -2.82 18.36 -2.74
CA CYS A 259 -3.55 19.10 -1.71
C CYS A 259 -2.79 20.29 -1.12
N ILE A 260 -1.46 20.19 -0.99
CA ILE A 260 -0.67 21.23 -0.31
C ILE A 260 -0.76 22.58 -1.05
N PRO A 261 -0.53 22.68 -2.37
CA PRO A 261 -0.59 23.97 -3.06
C PRO A 261 -1.99 24.55 -3.04
N PHE A 262 -3.02 23.72 -3.21
CA PHE A 262 -4.43 24.14 -3.10
C PHE A 262 -4.75 24.71 -1.72
N LEU A 263 -4.36 24.02 -0.64
CA LEU A 263 -4.58 24.50 0.73
C LEU A 263 -3.76 25.74 1.05
N GLN A 264 -2.52 25.86 0.55
CA GLN A 264 -1.71 27.08 0.71
C GLN A 264 -2.43 28.29 0.13
N ARG A 265 -3.10 28.12 -1.02
CA ARG A 265 -3.91 29.17 -1.63
C ARG A 265 -5.14 29.50 -0.80
N LEU A 266 -5.87 28.51 -0.29
CA LEU A 266 -6.99 28.74 0.62
C LEU A 266 -6.54 29.46 1.91
N ASN A 267 -5.43 29.03 2.51
CA ASN A 267 -4.86 29.64 3.72
C ASN A 267 -4.42 31.10 3.47
N PHE A 268 -3.83 31.39 2.32
CA PHE A 268 -3.43 32.76 1.93
C PHE A 268 -4.62 33.74 1.95
N HIS A 269 -5.82 33.26 1.63
CA HIS A 269 -7.07 34.03 1.68
C HIS A 269 -7.86 33.86 2.98
N GLY A 270 -7.24 33.34 4.04
CA GLY A 270 -7.83 33.27 5.38
C GLY A 270 -8.73 32.07 5.65
N MET A 271 -8.85 31.12 4.73
CA MET A 271 -9.57 29.87 4.99
C MET A 271 -8.63 28.88 5.71
N LEU A 272 -8.74 28.84 7.03
CA LEU A 272 -7.86 28.06 7.92
C LEU A 272 -8.57 26.87 8.58
N SER A 273 -9.90 26.77 8.47
CA SER A 273 -10.70 25.71 9.06
C SER A 273 -11.98 25.44 8.27
N VAL A 274 -12.66 24.33 8.58
CA VAL A 274 -14.00 24.04 8.05
C VAL A 274 -14.98 25.15 8.47
N PRO A 275 -15.84 25.63 7.55
CA PRO A 275 -16.84 26.66 7.86
C PRO A 275 -17.75 26.29 9.05
N PRO A 276 -17.96 27.19 10.05
CA PRO A 276 -18.76 26.90 11.24
C PRO A 276 -20.20 26.47 10.96
N VAL A 277 -20.78 26.90 9.83
CA VAL A 277 -22.13 26.50 9.41
C VAL A 277 -22.26 24.98 9.19
N LEU A 278 -21.16 24.30 8.87
CA LEU A 278 -21.11 22.84 8.69
C LEU A 278 -20.92 22.08 10.00
N LEU A 279 -20.69 22.77 11.13
CA LEU A 279 -20.59 22.17 12.46
C LEU A 279 -21.96 22.01 13.13
N GLN A 280 -23.03 22.45 12.46
CA GLN A 280 -24.41 22.35 12.92
C GLN A 280 -25.02 21.03 12.43
N ASP A 281 -26.08 20.57 13.09
CA ASP A 281 -26.89 19.46 12.58
C ASP A 281 -27.65 19.92 11.33
N LEU A 282 -27.44 19.22 10.20
CA LEU A 282 -27.99 19.56 8.89
C LEU A 282 -28.81 18.39 8.34
N ASP A 283 -30.05 18.66 7.94
CA ASP A 283 -31.05 17.66 7.54
C ASP A 283 -30.64 16.81 6.30
N ASP A 284 -29.79 17.34 5.42
CA ASP A 284 -29.33 16.70 4.19
C ASP A 284 -27.90 16.15 4.27
N GLY A 285 -27.36 16.01 5.50
CA GLY A 285 -25.96 15.64 5.70
C GLY A 285 -24.98 16.69 5.17
N GLY A 286 -25.44 17.93 4.95
CA GLY A 286 -24.66 19.09 4.57
C GLY A 286 -24.51 19.33 3.07
N ASP A 287 -25.08 18.50 2.20
CA ASP A 287 -24.85 18.56 0.76
C ASP A 287 -25.18 19.94 0.16
N ASN A 288 -26.36 20.50 0.47
CA ASN A 288 -26.77 21.80 -0.05
C ASN A 288 -25.87 22.93 0.49
N LYS A 289 -25.44 22.85 1.76
CA LYS A 289 -24.51 23.83 2.32
C LYS A 289 -23.15 23.76 1.66
N ILE A 290 -22.64 22.56 1.39
CA ILE A 290 -21.38 22.37 0.66
C ILE A 290 -21.51 22.95 -0.76
N ARG A 291 -22.61 22.68 -1.49
CA ARG A 291 -22.88 23.30 -2.80
C ARG A 291 -22.83 24.82 -2.72
N ASP A 292 -23.56 25.41 -1.78
CA ASP A 292 -23.65 26.87 -1.65
C ASP A 292 -22.28 27.49 -1.34
N ILE A 293 -21.50 26.87 -0.45
CA ILE A 293 -20.13 27.29 -0.15
C ILE A 293 -19.27 27.24 -1.41
N PHE A 294 -19.30 26.13 -2.16
CA PHE A 294 -18.52 25.97 -3.38
C PHE A 294 -18.95 26.96 -4.48
N ARG A 295 -20.25 27.25 -4.61
CA ARG A 295 -20.77 28.25 -5.55
C ARG A 295 -20.21 29.63 -5.21
N GLN A 296 -20.26 30.01 -3.94
CA GLN A 296 -19.73 31.30 -3.46
C GLN A 296 -18.21 31.41 -3.60
N MET A 297 -17.50 30.29 -3.54
CA MET A 297 -16.03 30.26 -3.59
C MET A 297 -15.47 30.20 -5.01
N PHE A 298 -15.95 29.28 -5.84
CA PHE A 298 -15.22 28.76 -7.01
C PHE A 298 -15.87 29.00 -8.38
N THR A 299 -17.09 29.55 -8.43
CA THR A 299 -17.76 29.86 -9.71
C THR A 299 -17.19 31.14 -10.35
N ALA A 300 -17.64 31.49 -11.56
CA ALA A 300 -17.15 32.67 -12.29
C ALA A 300 -17.36 34.01 -11.56
N GLY A 301 -18.30 34.06 -10.61
CA GLY A 301 -18.50 35.20 -9.70
C GLY A 301 -18.07 34.92 -8.26
N GLY A 302 -17.46 33.76 -7.99
CA GLY A 302 -17.06 33.37 -6.65
C GLY A 302 -15.88 34.19 -6.13
N PHE A 303 -15.74 34.24 -4.81
CA PHE A 303 -14.72 35.03 -4.12
C PHE A 303 -13.30 34.75 -4.67
N PHE A 304 -12.89 33.49 -4.71
CA PHE A 304 -11.52 33.11 -5.11
C PHE A 304 -11.20 33.39 -6.57
N ALA A 305 -12.19 33.19 -7.44
CA ALA A 305 -12.08 33.47 -8.87
C ALA A 305 -11.75 34.95 -9.17
N GLN A 306 -12.13 35.86 -8.28
CA GLN A 306 -11.91 37.30 -8.43
C GLN A 306 -10.58 37.77 -7.85
N VAL A 307 -10.04 37.07 -6.84
CA VAL A 307 -8.91 37.56 -6.03
C VAL A 307 -7.60 36.81 -6.28
N ASP A 308 -7.62 35.65 -6.95
CA ASP A 308 -6.40 34.87 -7.21
C ASP A 308 -6.44 34.12 -8.54
N ASN A 309 -5.42 34.36 -9.37
CA ASN A 309 -5.25 33.74 -10.68
C ASN A 309 -5.14 32.21 -10.62
N TYR A 310 -4.75 31.65 -9.48
CA TYR A 310 -4.77 30.21 -9.26
C TYR A 310 -6.17 29.61 -9.50
N PHE A 311 -7.23 30.34 -9.14
CA PHE A 311 -8.64 29.91 -9.31
C PHE A 311 -9.29 30.43 -10.61
N LYS A 312 -8.49 30.80 -11.61
CA LYS A 312 -8.99 31.33 -12.90
C LYS A 312 -9.87 30.34 -13.66
N ARG A 313 -9.65 29.03 -13.49
CA ARG A 313 -10.53 28.00 -14.05
C ARG A 313 -11.77 27.87 -13.18
N HIS A 314 -12.86 28.50 -13.57
CA HIS A 314 -14.10 28.46 -12.79
C HIS A 314 -14.77 27.08 -12.81
N MET A 315 -15.31 26.68 -11.66
CA MET A 315 -16.21 25.53 -11.56
C MET A 315 -17.58 25.91 -12.10
N THR A 316 -18.12 25.04 -12.96
CA THR A 316 -19.53 25.09 -13.37
C THR A 316 -20.40 24.35 -12.37
N GLU A 317 -21.71 24.55 -12.46
CA GLU A 317 -22.67 23.84 -11.62
C GLU A 317 -22.51 22.31 -11.72
N SER A 318 -22.27 21.77 -12.92
CA SER A 318 -22.02 20.34 -13.10
C SER A 318 -20.73 19.86 -12.43
N ASP A 319 -19.70 20.72 -12.36
CA ASP A 319 -18.46 20.37 -11.67
C ASP A 319 -18.71 20.30 -10.14
N ILE A 320 -19.48 21.24 -9.59
CA ILE A 320 -19.83 21.28 -8.16
C ILE A 320 -20.71 20.07 -7.78
N GLU A 321 -21.74 19.75 -8.57
CA GLU A 321 -22.59 18.58 -8.32
C GLU A 321 -21.77 17.28 -8.34
N MET A 322 -20.82 17.15 -9.27
CA MET A 322 -19.92 16.02 -9.30
C MET A 322 -19.06 15.94 -8.03
N ILE A 323 -18.48 17.06 -7.60
CA ILE A 323 -17.67 17.13 -6.38
C ILE A 323 -18.48 16.67 -5.16
N VAL A 324 -19.70 17.19 -4.99
CA VAL A 324 -20.54 16.84 -3.84
C VAL A 324 -20.94 15.36 -3.91
N SER A 325 -21.37 14.87 -5.07
CA SER A 325 -21.71 13.45 -5.25
C SER A 325 -20.53 12.52 -4.94
N TRP A 326 -19.34 12.82 -5.47
CA TRP A 326 -18.13 12.04 -5.20
C TRP A 326 -17.70 12.13 -3.74
N SER A 327 -17.89 13.27 -3.08
CA SER A 327 -17.52 13.43 -1.67
C SER A 327 -18.31 12.48 -0.77
N THR A 328 -19.61 12.32 -1.02
CA THR A 328 -20.46 11.35 -0.31
C THR A 328 -20.01 9.92 -0.59
N GLN A 329 -19.79 9.56 -1.87
CA GLN A 329 -19.32 8.21 -2.22
C GLN A 329 -17.98 7.86 -1.59
N LEU A 330 -17.03 8.81 -1.57
CA LEU A 330 -15.71 8.61 -0.99
C LEU A 330 -15.74 8.56 0.53
N GLN A 331 -16.61 9.31 1.18
CA GLN A 331 -16.82 9.24 2.63
C GLN A 331 -17.31 7.84 3.04
N GLU A 332 -18.33 7.32 2.36
CA GLU A 332 -18.86 5.97 2.60
C GLU A 332 -17.80 4.89 2.31
N LEU A 333 -17.06 5.04 1.20
CA LEU A 333 -15.96 4.15 0.88
C LEU A 333 -14.86 4.19 1.95
N TYR A 334 -14.52 5.38 2.46
CA TYR A 334 -13.53 5.55 3.51
C TYR A 334 -13.99 4.90 4.81
N ILE A 335 -15.24 5.12 5.23
CA ILE A 335 -15.81 4.53 6.43
C ILE A 335 -15.76 3.00 6.35
N SER A 336 -16.17 2.43 5.22
CA SER A 336 -16.19 0.98 5.01
C SER A 336 -14.82 0.33 4.77
N THR A 337 -13.77 1.10 4.45
CA THR A 337 -12.40 0.58 4.20
C THR A 337 -11.42 0.85 5.33
N ARG A 338 -11.51 2.02 5.95
CA ARG A 338 -10.50 2.60 6.85
C ARG A 338 -11.09 3.07 8.17
N GLY A 339 -12.39 3.33 8.23
CA GLY A 339 -13.11 3.79 9.42
C GLY A 339 -13.37 2.70 10.47
N ILE A 340 -12.57 1.63 10.53
CA ILE A 340 -12.80 0.50 11.45
C ILE A 340 -12.81 0.94 12.93
N HIS A 341 -12.16 2.05 13.27
CA HIS A 341 -12.02 2.56 14.64
C HIS A 341 -12.88 3.81 14.92
N GLY A 342 -14.10 3.87 14.37
CA GLY A 342 -15.02 4.98 14.64
C GLY A 342 -16.21 5.08 13.68
N GLY A 343 -16.15 4.40 12.54
CA GLY A 343 -17.26 4.26 11.60
C GLY A 343 -17.89 5.60 11.20
N HIS A 344 -19.22 5.59 11.08
CA HIS A 344 -20.01 6.80 10.85
C HIS A 344 -19.95 7.78 12.02
N GLU A 345 -19.75 7.31 13.25
CA GLU A 345 -19.70 8.21 14.43
C GLU A 345 -18.53 9.17 14.33
N GLN A 346 -17.37 8.70 13.87
CA GLN A 346 -16.18 9.52 13.74
C GLN A 346 -16.08 10.24 12.39
N HIS A 347 -16.54 9.63 11.29
CA HIS A 347 -16.24 10.14 9.95
C HIS A 347 -17.48 10.50 9.12
N GLY A 348 -18.69 10.27 9.64
CA GLY A 348 -19.95 10.46 8.91
C GLY A 348 -20.51 11.90 8.92
N SER A 349 -19.89 12.83 9.64
CA SER A 349 -20.43 14.18 9.79
C SER A 349 -20.15 15.10 8.58
N PRO A 350 -20.96 16.17 8.38
CA PRO A 350 -20.80 17.11 7.26
C PRO A 350 -19.39 17.72 7.11
N PRO A 351 -18.65 18.05 8.18
CA PRO A 351 -17.28 18.55 8.07
C PRO A 351 -16.32 17.60 7.33
N HIS A 352 -16.45 16.28 7.53
CA HIS A 352 -15.63 15.31 6.81
C HIS A 352 -15.96 15.29 5.33
N LYS A 353 -17.26 15.31 4.98
CA LYS A 353 -17.71 15.40 3.60
C LYS A 353 -17.19 16.65 2.92
N PHE A 354 -17.16 17.78 3.62
CA PHE A 354 -16.55 19.01 3.13
C PHE A 354 -15.06 18.88 2.85
N ILE A 355 -14.29 18.22 3.72
CA ILE A 355 -12.87 17.94 3.46
C ILE A 355 -12.72 17.06 2.21
N PHE A 356 -13.55 16.02 2.04
CA PHE A 356 -13.56 15.24 0.79
C PHE A 356 -13.89 16.11 -0.44
N ALA A 357 -14.86 17.02 -0.34
CA ALA A 357 -15.17 17.96 -1.42
C ALA A 357 -13.96 18.85 -1.76
N LEU A 358 -13.21 19.31 -0.76
CA LEU A 358 -11.98 20.08 -0.95
C LEU A 358 -10.87 19.26 -1.63
N THR A 359 -10.71 17.97 -1.32
CA THR A 359 -9.70 17.14 -2.00
C THR A 359 -10.04 16.92 -3.47
N ILE A 360 -11.32 16.79 -3.81
CA ILE A 360 -11.78 16.68 -5.20
C ILE A 360 -11.60 18.03 -5.93
N ALA A 361 -11.87 19.16 -5.26
CA ALA A 361 -11.56 20.49 -5.79
C ALA A 361 -10.06 20.68 -6.05
N ALA A 362 -9.19 20.21 -5.14
CA ALA A 362 -7.76 20.24 -5.34
C ALA A 362 -7.38 19.50 -6.63
N ALA A 363 -7.93 18.29 -6.86
CA ALA A 363 -7.72 17.54 -8.10
C ALA A 363 -8.17 18.30 -9.37
N PHE A 364 -9.24 19.09 -9.29
CA PHE A 364 -9.73 19.92 -10.38
C PHE A 364 -8.76 21.06 -10.74
N TYR A 365 -8.23 21.76 -9.73
CA TYR A 365 -7.35 22.93 -9.92
C TYR A 365 -5.91 22.53 -10.25
N GLU A 366 -5.36 21.54 -9.55
CA GLU A 366 -4.00 21.04 -9.79
C GLU A 366 -3.89 20.18 -11.05
N THR A 367 -5.02 19.85 -11.69
CA THR A 367 -5.06 18.97 -12.87
C THR A 367 -4.37 17.63 -12.62
N SER A 368 -4.45 17.14 -11.39
CA SER A 368 -3.68 16.00 -10.90
C SER A 368 -3.93 14.76 -11.74
N GLN A 369 -2.85 14.02 -11.98
CA GLN A 369 -2.88 12.79 -12.77
C GLN A 369 -2.36 11.63 -11.94
N THR A 370 -2.85 10.44 -12.26
CA THR A 370 -2.36 9.22 -11.65
C THR A 370 -2.16 8.13 -12.68
N ALA A 371 -1.25 7.19 -12.39
CA ALA A 371 -0.95 6.09 -13.29
C ALA A 371 -2.18 5.18 -13.44
N HIS A 372 -2.35 4.56 -14.61
CA HIS A 372 -3.34 3.50 -14.77
C HIS A 372 -3.04 2.30 -13.87
N GLU A 373 -4.09 1.68 -13.34
CA GLU A 373 -4.03 0.42 -12.62
C GLU A 373 -3.33 -0.62 -13.52
N PHE A 374 -3.74 -0.74 -14.78
CA PHE A 374 -3.17 -1.67 -15.76
C PHE A 374 -2.29 -0.97 -16.81
N THR A 375 -1.18 -1.62 -17.16
CA THR A 375 -0.34 -1.18 -18.29
C THR A 375 -0.98 -1.53 -19.64
N GLY A 376 -0.54 -0.89 -20.73
CA GLY A 376 -1.08 -1.11 -22.08
C GLY A 376 -1.92 0.04 -22.63
N HIS A 377 -2.19 1.04 -21.80
CA HIS A 377 -2.79 2.30 -22.22
C HIS A 377 -1.80 3.14 -23.05
N SER A 378 -2.29 3.82 -24.09
CA SER A 378 -1.49 4.72 -24.92
C SER A 378 -0.98 5.95 -24.15
N ARG A 379 -1.72 6.36 -23.11
CA ARG A 379 -1.28 7.33 -22.11
C ARG A 379 -0.92 6.61 -20.81
N PRO A 380 0.21 6.94 -20.16
CA PRO A 380 0.64 6.26 -18.95
C PRO A 380 -0.20 6.64 -17.72
N CYS A 381 -0.85 7.81 -17.76
CA CYS A 381 -1.62 8.38 -16.66
C CYS A 381 -2.97 8.91 -17.16
N TYR A 382 -3.90 9.08 -16.22
CA TYR A 382 -5.18 9.72 -16.44
C TYR A 382 -5.48 10.75 -15.34
N ALA A 383 -6.34 11.72 -15.65
CA ALA A 383 -6.71 12.76 -14.69
C ALA A 383 -7.57 12.21 -13.55
N VAL A 384 -7.23 12.58 -12.30
CA VAL A 384 -7.96 12.22 -11.08
C VAL A 384 -9.37 12.82 -11.12
N PHE A 385 -9.48 14.11 -11.44
CA PHE A 385 -10.76 14.74 -11.79
C PHE A 385 -10.99 14.67 -13.31
N PRO A 386 -12.16 14.20 -13.79
CA PRO A 386 -12.41 14.03 -15.22
C PRO A 386 -12.55 15.35 -15.95
N ASP A 387 -12.24 15.34 -17.25
CA ASP A 387 -12.68 16.43 -18.13
C ASP A 387 -14.19 16.36 -18.37
N ARG A 388 -14.78 17.50 -18.75
CA ARG A 388 -16.23 17.62 -18.96
C ARG A 388 -16.75 16.72 -20.10
N ALA A 389 -15.90 16.40 -21.08
CA ALA A 389 -16.29 15.57 -22.22
C ALA A 389 -16.39 14.08 -21.84
N ALA A 390 -15.53 13.60 -20.94
CA ALA A 390 -15.59 12.28 -20.34
C ALA A 390 -16.82 12.16 -19.42
N ALA A 391 -17.02 13.16 -18.56
CA ALA A 391 -18.18 13.25 -17.66
C ALA A 391 -19.52 13.21 -18.43
N ALA A 392 -19.66 14.00 -19.49
CA ALA A 392 -20.87 14.07 -20.30
C ALA A 392 -21.24 12.74 -21.00
N LYS A 393 -20.26 11.85 -21.19
CA LYS A 393 -20.47 10.52 -21.79
C LYS A 393 -20.84 9.44 -20.75
N GLY A 394 -21.05 9.82 -19.49
CA GLY A 394 -21.34 8.89 -18.39
C GLY A 394 -20.12 8.06 -17.95
N TYR A 395 -18.96 8.27 -18.58
CA TYR A 395 -17.71 7.70 -18.09
C TYR A 395 -17.33 8.47 -16.82
N ARG A 396 -17.45 7.82 -15.66
CA ARG A 396 -17.02 8.26 -14.32
C ARG A 396 -18.09 8.91 -13.43
N ASN A 397 -19.24 8.24 -13.26
CA ASN A 397 -20.17 8.55 -12.15
C ASN A 397 -19.54 8.37 -10.75
N LYS A 398 -18.45 7.60 -10.68
CA LYS A 398 -17.61 7.38 -9.50
C LYS A 398 -16.12 7.55 -9.85
N PRO A 399 -15.27 7.93 -8.90
CA PRO A 399 -13.82 7.91 -9.12
C PRO A 399 -13.33 6.47 -9.34
N SER A 400 -12.40 6.29 -10.28
CA SER A 400 -11.63 5.05 -10.43
C SER A 400 -10.82 4.75 -9.16
N THR A 401 -10.34 3.52 -8.97
CA THR A 401 -9.66 3.10 -7.74
C THR A 401 -8.41 3.93 -7.41
N HIS A 402 -7.48 4.16 -8.33
CA HIS A 402 -6.32 5.01 -8.00
C HIS A 402 -6.72 6.45 -7.67
N ALA A 403 -7.70 7.01 -8.39
CA ALA A 403 -8.22 8.34 -8.08
C ALA A 403 -8.88 8.38 -6.69
N ALA A 404 -9.71 7.39 -6.36
CA ALA A 404 -10.35 7.26 -5.05
C ALA A 404 -9.31 7.11 -3.94
N GLU A 405 -8.28 6.29 -4.16
CA GLU A 405 -7.17 6.10 -3.24
C GLU A 405 -6.43 7.41 -2.95
N ILE A 406 -6.10 8.18 -3.99
CA ILE A 406 -5.47 9.51 -3.83
C ILE A 406 -6.36 10.44 -3.02
N LEU A 407 -7.64 10.54 -3.37
CA LEU A 407 -8.59 11.45 -2.71
C LEU A 407 -8.83 11.06 -1.24
N MET A 408 -8.87 9.76 -0.93
CA MET A 408 -8.95 9.25 0.44
C MET A 408 -7.65 9.46 1.23
N GLN A 409 -6.48 9.34 0.59
CA GLN A 409 -5.21 9.66 1.25
C GLN A 409 -5.08 11.15 1.51
N ALA A 410 -5.47 11.99 0.56
CA ALA A 410 -5.54 13.44 0.72
C ALA A 410 -6.44 13.82 1.91
N TYR A 411 -7.63 13.23 2.00
CA TYR A 411 -8.53 13.46 3.14
C TYR A 411 -7.85 13.06 4.46
N GLY A 412 -7.25 11.87 4.52
CA GLY A 412 -6.56 11.40 5.72
C GLY A 412 -5.38 12.30 6.11
N GLN A 413 -4.62 12.79 5.13
CA GLN A 413 -3.53 13.74 5.36
C GLN A 413 -4.07 15.06 5.95
N ILE A 414 -5.14 15.62 5.39
CA ILE A 414 -5.75 16.87 5.90
C ILE A 414 -6.30 16.69 7.31
N TYR A 415 -7.11 15.65 7.53
CA TYR A 415 -7.80 15.43 8.79
C TYR A 415 -6.82 15.12 9.92
N TYR A 416 -5.91 14.14 9.74
CA TYR A 416 -5.03 13.71 10.83
C TYR A 416 -3.83 14.63 11.07
N SER A 417 -3.50 15.53 10.12
CA SER A 417 -2.43 16.50 10.36
C SER A 417 -2.89 17.71 11.16
N ASN A 418 -4.19 18.01 11.17
CA ASN A 418 -4.73 19.21 11.75
C ASN A 418 -5.44 18.93 13.07
N ASN A 419 -5.41 19.91 13.98
CA ASN A 419 -6.24 19.85 15.18
C ASN A 419 -7.68 20.22 14.81
N GLU A 420 -8.63 19.47 15.36
CA GLU A 420 -10.07 19.68 15.15
C GLU A 420 -10.43 19.76 13.65
N TRP A 421 -10.89 20.93 13.20
CA TRP A 421 -11.35 21.18 11.83
C TRP A 421 -10.39 22.08 11.06
N GLY A 422 -9.12 22.14 11.46
CA GLY A 422 -8.09 22.93 10.78
C GLY A 422 -7.80 22.45 9.35
N LEU A 423 -7.40 23.38 8.50
CA LEU A 423 -7.07 23.15 7.09
C LEU A 423 -5.68 23.73 6.75
N ILE A 424 -4.70 23.53 7.62
CA ILE A 424 -3.38 24.17 7.50
C ILE A 424 -2.46 23.35 6.59
N ALA A 425 -2.01 23.94 5.49
CA ALA A 425 -1.23 23.25 4.47
C ALA A 425 0.14 22.75 4.97
N ASN A 426 0.81 23.52 5.84
CA ASN A 426 2.11 23.13 6.39
C ASN A 426 2.00 21.85 7.22
N ASN A 427 0.95 21.73 8.03
CA ASN A 427 0.70 20.51 8.80
C ASN A 427 0.51 19.29 7.87
N VAL A 428 -0.18 19.48 6.74
CA VAL A 428 -0.40 18.41 5.74
C VAL A 428 0.93 17.95 5.14
N ALA A 429 1.82 18.89 4.80
CA ALA A 429 3.16 18.60 4.28
C ALA A 429 3.98 17.78 5.28
N GLU A 430 4.04 18.27 6.51
CA GLU A 430 4.69 17.65 7.65
C GLU A 430 4.18 16.22 7.92
N TYR A 431 2.86 16.03 7.91
CA TYR A 431 2.25 14.72 8.13
C TYR A 431 2.50 13.76 6.97
N ALA A 432 2.51 14.25 5.73
CA ALA A 432 2.81 13.43 4.55
C ALA A 432 4.23 12.83 4.63
N GLU A 433 5.21 13.60 5.10
CA GLU A 433 6.57 13.13 5.35
C GLU A 433 6.61 12.02 6.41
N VAL A 434 5.93 12.22 7.54
CA VAL A 434 5.84 11.21 8.61
C VAL A 434 5.20 9.92 8.10
N ARG A 435 4.10 10.00 7.34
CA ARG A 435 3.43 8.81 6.79
C ARG A 435 4.32 8.08 5.80
N SER A 436 5.04 8.80 4.96
CA SER A 436 6.04 8.26 4.04
C SER A 436 7.15 7.51 4.80
N ALA A 437 7.69 8.11 5.86
CA ALA A 437 8.71 7.47 6.70
C ALA A 437 8.19 6.21 7.42
N LYS A 438 6.98 6.28 8.01
CA LYS A 438 6.33 5.12 8.65
C LYS A 438 6.17 3.95 7.66
N ARG A 439 5.76 4.21 6.43
CA ARG A 439 5.67 3.19 5.37
C ARG A 439 7.03 2.63 4.96
N ALA A 440 8.04 3.48 4.85
CA ALA A 440 9.40 3.05 4.56
C ALA A 440 9.93 2.10 5.64
N HIS A 441 9.66 2.38 6.93
CA HIS A 441 10.04 1.49 8.03
C HIS A 441 9.35 0.12 7.95
N ILE A 442 8.08 0.05 7.54
CA ILE A 442 7.38 -1.22 7.27
C ILE A 442 8.09 -1.99 6.15
N GLN A 443 8.42 -1.32 5.04
CA GLN A 443 9.13 -1.95 3.93
C GLN A 443 10.50 -2.48 4.35
N GLN A 444 11.26 -1.71 5.14
CA GLN A 444 12.54 -2.13 5.70
C GLN A 444 12.40 -3.35 6.61
N LEU A 445 11.35 -3.42 7.43
CA LEU A 445 11.07 -4.60 8.27
C LEU A 445 10.79 -5.84 7.43
N PHE A 446 9.93 -5.72 6.41
CA PHE A 446 9.61 -6.85 5.53
C PHE A 446 10.85 -7.32 4.76
N HIS A 447 11.69 -6.39 4.32
CA HIS A 447 12.99 -6.74 3.73
C HIS A 447 13.87 -7.49 4.74
N PHE A 448 14.03 -6.93 5.93
CA PHE A 448 14.85 -7.50 7.00
C PHE A 448 14.44 -8.94 7.35
N VAL A 449 13.13 -9.19 7.47
CA VAL A 449 12.65 -10.51 7.86
C VAL A 449 12.72 -11.55 6.74
N VAL A 450 12.70 -11.16 5.46
CA VAL A 450 12.55 -12.13 4.35
C VAL A 450 13.82 -12.35 3.52
N LYS A 451 14.63 -11.32 3.23
CA LYS A 451 15.66 -11.42 2.17
C LYS A 451 16.85 -12.31 2.51
N ASN A 452 17.32 -12.24 3.75
CA ASN A 452 18.52 -12.94 4.21
C ASN A 452 18.21 -14.20 5.03
N ARG A 453 17.03 -14.81 4.82
CA ARG A 453 16.59 -16.00 5.53
C ARG A 453 16.50 -17.22 4.64
N ASN A 454 16.84 -18.37 5.20
CA ASN A 454 16.58 -19.66 4.58
C ASN A 454 15.10 -20.06 4.79
N SER A 455 14.61 -21.10 4.10
CA SER A 455 13.19 -21.45 4.17
C SER A 455 12.77 -21.97 5.54
N ARG A 456 13.67 -22.55 6.34
CA ARG A 456 13.39 -22.98 7.72
C ARG A 456 13.12 -21.78 8.64
N GLN A 457 13.95 -20.74 8.54
CA GLN A 457 13.78 -19.50 9.30
C GLN A 457 12.49 -18.77 8.93
N LEU A 458 12.12 -18.75 7.64
CA LEU A 458 10.84 -18.18 7.18
C LEU A 458 9.65 -18.96 7.73
N PHE A 459 9.77 -20.29 7.80
CA PHE A 459 8.74 -21.15 8.41
C PHE A 459 8.62 -20.92 9.91
N ALA A 460 9.74 -20.79 10.64
CA ALA A 460 9.74 -20.46 12.05
C ALA A 460 9.04 -19.12 12.31
N LEU A 461 9.34 -18.10 11.49
CA LEU A 461 8.67 -16.81 11.54
C LEU A 461 7.15 -16.97 11.33
N PHE A 462 6.74 -17.70 10.28
CA PHE A 462 5.34 -17.96 10.01
C PHE A 462 4.62 -18.57 11.22
N GLN A 463 5.15 -19.66 11.78
CA GLN A 463 4.53 -20.34 12.93
C GLN A 463 4.38 -19.43 14.15
N ASN A 464 5.39 -18.61 14.44
CA ASN A 464 5.33 -17.67 15.56
C ASN A 464 4.32 -16.54 15.31
N LEU A 465 4.22 -16.03 14.08
CA LEU A 465 3.21 -15.04 13.71
C LEU A 465 1.79 -15.63 13.81
N GLU A 466 1.57 -16.87 13.35
CA GLU A 466 0.26 -17.52 13.46
C GLU A 466 -0.17 -17.70 14.93
N LYS A 467 0.76 -18.07 15.82
CA LYS A 467 0.48 -18.18 17.26
C LYS A 467 0.05 -16.85 17.89
N MET A 468 0.54 -15.73 17.36
CA MET A 468 0.18 -14.39 17.85
C MET A 468 -1.10 -13.83 17.24
N ARG A 469 -1.58 -14.38 16.12
CA ARG A 469 -2.78 -13.87 15.41
C ARG A 469 -4.03 -13.79 16.30
N PRO A 470 -4.35 -14.78 17.17
CA PRO A 470 -5.51 -14.68 18.08
C PRO A 470 -5.41 -13.54 19.10
N LEU A 471 -4.20 -13.09 19.43
CA LEU A 471 -3.96 -12.00 20.39
C LEU A 471 -4.03 -10.61 19.74
N ALA A 472 -4.07 -10.55 18.41
CA ALA A 472 -4.04 -9.31 17.64
C ALA A 472 -5.43 -8.83 17.20
N GLN A 473 -6.46 -9.67 17.30
CA GLN A 473 -7.84 -9.29 16.99
C GLN A 473 -8.36 -8.31 18.05
N PRO A 474 -8.86 -7.12 17.66
CA PRO A 474 -9.58 -6.27 18.60
C PRO A 474 -10.82 -7.03 19.12
N LYS A 475 -11.03 -6.97 20.43
CA LYS A 475 -12.27 -7.46 21.05
C LYS A 475 -13.45 -6.58 20.68
#